data_AF-A0A7Y5PBI4-F1
#
_entry.id   AF-A0A7Y5PBI4-F1
#
_cell.length_a   1.000
_cell.length_b   1.000
_cell.length_c   1.000
_cell.angle_alpha   90.00
_cell.angle_beta   90.00
_cell.angle_gamma   90.00
#
_symmetry.space_group_name_H-M   'P 1'
#
loop_
_entity.id
_entity.type
_entity.pdbx_description
1 polymer ?
#
loop_
_entity_poly.entity_id
_entity_poly.type
_entity_poly.pdbx_seq_one_letter_code
_entity_poly.pdbx_strand_id
1 'polypeptide(L)'
;MAARKKSSGGRKYGKAAGKSVKRAMHKRKSGTLKSGRSGRKVTSRKQAIAIGLSEARESGAKVPRKRSSKKSSGGRKKSSGGRKKSSGGRKKSSSRKRSSR
;
A
#
# COMPACT_ATOMS: atom_id res chain seq x y z
N MET A 1 17.22 -5.70 44.34
CA MET A 1 16.83 -6.70 43.31
C MET A 1 17.65 -6.46 42.05
N ALA A 2 18.40 -7.47 41.59
CA ALA A 2 19.28 -7.35 40.43
C ALA A 2 18.48 -7.18 39.12
N ALA A 3 18.85 -6.17 38.32
CA ALA A 3 18.25 -5.92 37.02
C ALA A 3 18.60 -7.07 36.05
N ARG A 4 17.57 -7.80 35.61
CA ARG A 4 17.69 -8.95 34.71
C ARG A 4 18.35 -8.50 33.38
N LYS A 5 19.59 -8.91 33.16
CA LYS A 5 20.38 -8.70 31.93
C LYS A 5 19.57 -9.21 30.73
N LYS A 6 19.08 -8.29 29.88
CA LYS A 6 18.27 -8.61 28.70
C LYS A 6 19.16 -9.28 27.66
N SER A 7 18.90 -10.55 27.35
CA SER A 7 19.72 -11.34 26.43
C SER A 7 19.82 -10.68 25.05
N SER A 8 21.04 -10.65 24.53
CA SER A 8 21.48 -10.03 23.27
C SER A 8 21.05 -10.80 22.01
N GLY A 9 19.94 -11.54 22.06
CA GLY A 9 19.41 -12.37 20.95
C GLY A 9 17.91 -12.17 20.70
N GLY A 10 17.38 -10.98 20.94
CA GLY A 10 15.93 -10.71 20.88
C GLY A 10 15.40 -10.55 19.46
N ARG A 11 14.23 -11.14 19.17
CA ARG A 11 13.48 -10.95 17.90
C ARG A 11 13.38 -9.47 17.51
N LYS A 12 13.52 -9.20 16.20
CA LYS A 12 13.40 -7.85 15.61
C LYS A 12 12.04 -7.21 15.90
N TYR A 13 10.99 -8.03 15.95
CA TYR A 13 9.62 -7.61 16.26
C TYR A 13 9.15 -8.21 17.59
N GLY A 14 8.40 -7.44 18.37
CA GLY A 14 7.77 -7.89 19.61
C GLY A 14 6.54 -8.78 19.37
N LYS A 15 6.13 -9.56 20.39
CA LYS A 15 4.91 -10.40 20.33
C LYS A 15 3.65 -9.58 20.00
N ALA A 16 3.54 -8.38 20.56
CA ALA A 16 2.43 -7.46 20.29
C ALA A 16 2.32 -7.08 18.80
N ALA A 17 3.45 -6.80 18.14
CA ALA A 17 3.46 -6.51 16.71
C ALA A 17 2.97 -7.72 15.88
N GLY A 18 3.36 -8.94 16.26
CA GLY A 18 2.85 -10.15 15.64
C GLY A 18 1.33 -10.31 15.79
N LYS A 19 0.77 -9.99 16.97
CA LYS A 19 -0.68 -10.01 17.22
C LYS A 19 -1.43 -9.00 16.34
N SER A 20 -0.94 -7.77 16.20
CA SER A 20 -1.56 -6.75 15.35
C SER A 20 -1.57 -7.18 13.88
N VAL A 21 -0.44 -7.70 13.37
CA VAL A 21 -0.38 -8.24 12.00
C VAL A 21 -1.33 -9.41 11.81
N LYS A 22 -1.41 -10.34 12.79
CA LYS A 22 -2.37 -11.46 12.73
C LYS A 22 -3.80 -10.93 12.63
N ARG A 23 -4.19 -9.97 13.45
CA ARG A 23 -5.53 -9.34 13.43
C ARG A 23 -5.83 -8.67 12.08
N ALA A 24 -4.90 -7.87 11.56
CA ALA A 24 -5.04 -7.22 10.26
C ALA A 24 -5.18 -8.25 9.12
N MET A 25 -4.42 -9.34 9.19
CA MET A 25 -4.51 -10.45 8.23
C MET A 25 -5.86 -11.16 8.29
N HIS A 26 -6.42 -11.39 9.48
CA HIS A 26 -7.78 -11.94 9.62
C HIS A 26 -8.84 -11.01 9.02
N LYS A 27 -8.80 -9.71 9.35
CA LYS A 27 -9.71 -8.70 8.77
C LYS A 27 -9.61 -8.62 7.24
N ARG A 28 -8.42 -8.82 6.69
CA ARG A 28 -8.24 -8.88 5.23
C ARG A 28 -8.87 -10.16 4.66
N LYS A 29 -8.63 -11.32 5.28
CA LYS A 29 -9.23 -12.59 4.86
C LYS A 29 -10.76 -12.54 4.90
N SER A 30 -11.35 -11.82 5.86
CA SER A 30 -12.80 -11.58 5.93
C SER A 30 -13.29 -10.45 5.00
N GLY A 31 -12.40 -9.77 4.26
CA GLY A 31 -12.80 -8.69 3.35
C GLY A 31 -13.26 -7.39 4.01
N THR A 32 -13.02 -7.24 5.32
CA THR A 32 -13.46 -6.07 6.11
C THR A 32 -12.36 -5.04 6.36
N LEU A 33 -11.09 -5.39 6.10
CA LEU A 33 -9.99 -4.45 6.25
C LEU A 33 -10.08 -3.30 5.24
N LYS A 34 -10.11 -2.05 5.74
CA LYS A 34 -10.10 -0.83 4.95
C LYS A 34 -8.77 -0.08 5.06
N SER A 35 -8.40 0.64 4.00
CA SER A 35 -7.27 1.57 4.00
C SER A 35 -7.72 2.93 4.49
N GLY A 36 -6.93 3.59 5.34
CA GLY A 36 -7.23 4.86 6.05
C GLY A 36 -8.07 5.90 5.30
N ARG A 37 -7.44 6.96 4.77
CA ARG A 37 -8.17 8.14 4.23
C ARG A 37 -9.14 7.80 3.09
N SER A 38 -8.87 6.79 2.29
CA SER A 38 -9.68 6.46 1.11
C SER A 38 -10.82 5.48 1.37
N GLY A 39 -10.88 4.83 2.55
CA GLY A 39 -11.93 3.85 2.90
C GLY A 39 -11.99 2.61 2.00
N ARG A 40 -11.06 2.44 1.06
CA ARG A 40 -11.03 1.33 0.09
C ARG A 40 -10.71 0.02 0.79
N LYS A 41 -11.27 -1.09 0.30
CA LYS A 41 -10.95 -2.42 0.82
C LYS A 41 -9.50 -2.78 0.49
N VAL A 42 -8.80 -3.39 1.44
CA VAL A 42 -7.43 -3.84 1.26
C VAL A 42 -7.41 -5.13 0.47
N THR A 43 -6.82 -5.09 -0.71
CA THR A 43 -6.73 -6.25 -1.62
C THR A 43 -5.43 -7.02 -1.44
N SER A 44 -4.34 -6.33 -1.09
CA SER A 44 -3.01 -6.93 -1.05
C SER A 44 -2.60 -7.41 0.35
N ARG A 45 -1.94 -8.58 0.41
CA ARG A 45 -1.31 -9.09 1.64
C ARG A 45 -0.24 -8.16 2.19
N LYS A 46 0.59 -7.60 1.31
CA LYS A 46 1.65 -6.65 1.70
C LYS A 46 1.05 -5.43 2.38
N GLN A 47 -0.08 -4.93 1.87
CA GLN A 47 -0.77 -3.77 2.43
C GLN A 47 -1.38 -4.07 3.80
N ALA A 48 -1.98 -5.25 4.00
CA ALA A 48 -2.50 -5.64 5.31
C ALA A 48 -1.39 -5.77 6.37
N ILE A 49 -0.22 -6.30 5.98
CA ILE A 49 0.95 -6.36 6.86
C ILE A 49 1.44 -4.94 7.20
N ALA A 50 1.48 -4.04 6.21
CA ALA A 50 1.87 -2.66 6.43
C ALA A 50 0.93 -1.94 7.41
N ILE A 51 -0.38 -2.13 7.27
CA ILE A 51 -1.38 -1.57 8.20
C ILE A 51 -1.16 -2.15 9.60
N GLY A 52 -1.04 -3.47 9.74
CA GLY A 52 -0.81 -4.11 11.04
C GLY A 52 0.51 -3.71 11.71
N LEU A 53 1.57 -3.44 10.93
CA LEU A 53 2.84 -2.90 11.45
C LEU A 53 2.75 -1.42 11.84
N SER A 54 1.93 -0.62 11.15
CA SER A 54 1.66 0.78 11.54
C SER A 54 0.84 0.84 12.82
N GLU A 55 -0.25 0.07 12.93
CA GLU A 55 -1.05 -0.05 14.16
C GLU A 55 -0.18 -0.48 15.35
N ALA A 56 0.73 -1.44 15.12
CA ALA A 56 1.67 -1.88 16.15
C ALA A 56 2.64 -0.78 16.61
N ARG A 57 3.04 0.14 15.72
CA ARG A 57 3.90 1.27 16.09
C ARG A 57 3.13 2.31 16.90
N GLU A 58 1.90 2.62 16.48
CA GLU A 58 1.01 3.54 17.19
C GLU A 58 0.69 3.03 18.60
N SER A 59 0.53 1.71 18.76
CA SER A 59 0.31 1.07 20.06
C SER A 59 1.59 0.89 20.90
N GLY A 60 2.73 1.45 20.50
CA GLY A 60 4.00 1.35 21.24
C GLY A 60 4.67 -0.03 21.22
N ALA A 61 4.25 -0.96 20.35
CA ALA A 61 4.90 -2.27 20.26
C ALA A 61 6.31 -2.16 19.67
N LYS A 62 7.18 -3.10 20.04
CA LYS A 62 8.54 -3.20 19.49
C LYS A 62 8.50 -3.51 17.98
N VAL A 63 8.64 -2.46 17.17
CA VAL A 63 8.76 -2.54 15.71
C VAL A 63 9.99 -1.72 15.30
N PRO A 64 10.87 -2.23 14.43
CA PRO A 64 11.99 -1.46 13.91
C PRO A 64 11.51 -0.15 13.30
N ARG A 65 12.16 0.95 13.71
CA ARG A 65 11.94 2.26 13.12
C ARG A 65 12.33 2.23 11.66
N LYS A 66 11.55 2.92 10.82
CA LYS A 66 11.96 3.15 9.45
C LYS A 66 13.28 3.94 9.52
N ARG A 67 14.34 3.45 8.88
CA ARG A 67 15.57 4.21 8.77
C ARG A 67 15.21 5.55 8.11
N SER A 68 15.69 6.66 8.68
CA SER A 68 15.66 7.93 7.97
C SER A 68 16.57 7.76 6.76
N SER A 69 16.01 7.36 5.63
CA SER A 69 16.67 7.64 4.36
C SER A 69 16.87 9.14 4.37
N LYS A 70 18.13 9.61 4.42
CA LYS A 70 18.48 10.99 4.06
C LYS A 70 17.58 11.34 2.90
N LYS A 71 16.82 12.43 3.03
CA LYS A 71 15.98 12.98 1.98
C LYS A 71 16.87 13.09 0.76
N SER A 72 16.88 12.09 -0.11
CA SER A 72 17.31 12.34 -1.47
C SER A 72 16.21 13.25 -1.96
N SER A 73 16.54 14.52 -2.03
CA SER A 73 16.01 15.48 -2.98
C SER A 73 16.27 14.94 -4.40
N GLY A 74 15.82 13.73 -4.70
CA GLY A 74 15.62 13.25 -6.05
C GLY A 74 14.23 13.71 -6.39
N GLY A 75 14.13 14.88 -7.02
CA GLY A 75 12.89 15.39 -7.55
C GLY A 75 12.17 14.25 -8.25
N ARG A 76 10.96 13.92 -7.78
CA ARG A 76 10.03 13.21 -8.63
C ARG A 76 9.74 14.18 -9.76
N LYS A 77 10.51 14.09 -10.85
CA LYS A 77 10.05 14.50 -12.17
C LYS A 77 8.73 13.77 -12.31
N LYS A 78 7.64 14.50 -12.11
CA LYS A 78 6.29 14.06 -12.44
C LYS A 78 6.34 13.88 -13.94
N SER A 79 6.76 12.71 -14.40
CA SER A 79 6.39 12.26 -15.71
C SER A 79 4.88 12.08 -15.61
N SER A 80 4.15 13.14 -15.96
CA SER A 80 2.88 13.01 -16.65
C SER A 80 3.16 12.13 -17.86
N GLY A 81 3.25 10.81 -17.62
CA GLY A 81 3.09 9.80 -18.63
C GLY A 81 1.65 9.95 -19.07
N GLY A 82 1.46 10.84 -20.05
CA GLY A 82 0.22 10.98 -20.77
C GLY A 82 -0.21 9.58 -21.14
N ARG A 83 -1.38 9.19 -20.63
CA ARG A 83 -2.08 8.03 -21.15
C ARG A 83 -2.28 8.30 -22.63
N LYS A 84 -1.44 7.70 -23.47
CA LYS A 84 -1.65 7.56 -24.90
C LYS A 84 -3.00 6.86 -25.04
N LYS A 85 -4.07 7.62 -25.31
CA LYS A 85 -5.40 7.09 -25.62
C LYS A 85 -5.33 6.46 -27.02
N SER A 86 -4.73 5.28 -27.09
CA SER A 86 -4.79 4.44 -28.29
C SER A 86 -6.07 3.61 -28.25
N SER A 87 -7.17 4.25 -28.61
CA SER A 87 -8.34 3.60 -29.17
C SER A 87 -8.72 4.48 -30.37
N GLY A 88 -8.01 4.36 -31.48
CA GLY A 88 -8.39 3.32 -32.44
C GLY A 88 -9.72 3.70 -33.09
N GLY A 89 -9.80 4.91 -33.65
CA GLY A 89 -10.93 5.38 -34.43
C GLY A 89 -10.99 4.61 -35.76
N ARG A 90 -11.53 3.39 -35.72
CA ARG A 90 -11.95 2.67 -36.92
C ARG A 90 -13.28 3.29 -37.37
N LYS A 91 -13.26 4.37 -38.16
CA LYS A 91 -14.39 4.66 -39.07
C LYS A 91 -14.12 3.91 -40.37
N LYS A 92 -14.55 2.65 -40.37
CA LYS A 92 -14.61 1.80 -41.56
C LYS A 92 -15.87 2.18 -42.36
N SER A 93 -15.64 2.35 -43.66
CA SER A 93 -16.51 2.05 -44.80
C SER A 93 -17.73 2.93 -45.12
N SER A 94 -17.66 3.40 -46.37
CA SER A 94 -18.63 3.16 -47.45
C SER A 94 -19.87 4.04 -47.56
N SER A 95 -19.77 4.92 -48.55
CA SER A 95 -20.66 4.96 -49.73
C SER A 95 -21.79 6.00 -49.75
N ARG A 96 -21.87 6.63 -50.94
CA ARG A 96 -23.04 7.18 -51.63
C ARG A 96 -23.43 8.65 -51.36
N LYS A 97 -22.87 9.52 -52.20
CA LYS A 97 -23.56 10.36 -53.20
C LYS A 97 -25.09 10.50 -53.04
N ARG A 98 -25.57 11.76 -52.94
CA ARG A 98 -26.80 12.36 -53.53
C ARG A 98 -26.91 13.78 -52.96
N SER A 99 -26.70 14.87 -53.69
CA SER A 99 -27.52 15.47 -54.78
C SER A 99 -28.97 15.77 -54.38
N SER A 100 -29.24 17.06 -54.17
CA SER A 100 -30.44 17.82 -54.59
C SER A 100 -30.00 19.28 -54.61
N ARG A 101 -29.99 19.98 -55.76
CA ARG A 101 -31.12 20.74 -56.31
C ARG A 101 -31.89 21.50 -55.24
#